data_AF-A0A1V5XBE4-F1
#
_entry.id   AF-A0A1V5XBE4-F1
#
_cell.length_a   1.000
_cell.length_b   1.000
_cell.length_c   1.000
_cell.angle_alpha   90.00
_cell.angle_beta   90.00
_cell.angle_gamma   90.00
#
_symmetry.space_group_name_H-M   'P 1'
#
loop_
_entity.id
_entity.type
_entity.pdbx_description
1 polymer ?
#
loop_
_entity_poly.entity_id
_entity_poly.type
_entity_poly.pdbx_seq_one_letter_code
_entity_poly.pdbx_strand_id
1 'polypeptide(L)'
;MTDTAPLQVKSFEVPQANSLDRIRRLVEAVSRGATQKREIQAATGLSSRHADYYGQAARILGWLEREGETLALAPNAMALLRTPPGSDEERDVFAESIEACEVVQALCPDLLQEQGPSEDELTQRIRSATDLAQKTARRRAQALLAWRDRVVVSPSEPDQDIVSLLPDESTQGQGLATLHARFDSLSIERFKGIRQASVGFSALTLLAGPHGSGKSSFREAFRFLHGIGRNYSLSQIAGEHWGDTGTLAWPGIPGGLQELARLGHNTFSIEIGVAIPEGNQLRNANYFIEVTVEDAASPRVVRERLSLEDKGAYIFDSHPPQDAPILVPDRLSIRLGRTSRTGAKGPTLLVDPRRPALSQLAMHPAVRSRTVVDATSSVLSVFRSLRFLQPTLQAMQRPSFPHQVVLGSHGDHLSTCLHAICQDPERRDLVFRSLRSFSDGLLHDLQWLPDATGRLVLVILDRNGMKLTAPSISEGVLRFLTMLCAVVGFDNPSFWFVDNADMGFCPSKLSFVLDLLQRQCSGGHRQLVLTVRDENAVETLVSGKEYLSSAYRLFAHGWRSPERMGAREHTPPARPLRHPLRDEDDPNERLPF
;
A
#
# COMPACT_ATOMS: atom_id res chain seq x y z
N MET A 1 -19.25 -56.37 23.86
CA MET A 1 -18.90 -55.80 25.17
C MET A 1 -17.39 -55.84 25.32
N THR A 2 -16.73 -54.76 24.92
CA THR A 2 -15.35 -54.44 25.32
C THR A 2 -15.48 -53.14 26.10
N ASP A 3 -15.57 -53.31 27.42
CA ASP A 3 -15.61 -52.26 28.42
C ASP A 3 -14.24 -51.55 28.40
N THR A 4 -14.17 -50.42 27.72
CA THR A 4 -13.00 -49.52 27.76
C THR A 4 -13.40 -48.40 28.71
N ALA A 5 -12.85 -48.44 29.93
CA ALA A 5 -12.96 -47.33 30.87
C ALA A 5 -12.57 -46.04 30.14
N PRO A 6 -13.33 -44.93 30.26
CA PRO A 6 -12.99 -43.69 29.59
C PRO A 6 -11.61 -43.25 30.05
N LEU A 7 -10.69 -43.05 29.10
CA LEU A 7 -9.36 -42.50 29.34
C LEU A 7 -9.51 -41.17 30.10
N GLN A 8 -9.18 -41.17 31.39
CA GLN A 8 -9.11 -39.94 32.18
C GLN A 8 -7.86 -39.17 31.73
N VAL A 9 -8.09 -38.12 30.95
CA VAL A 9 -7.02 -37.19 30.53
C VAL A 9 -6.69 -36.28 31.70
N LYS A 10 -5.41 -36.10 32.03
CA LYS A 10 -5.06 -35.21 33.13
C LYS A 10 -5.35 -33.77 32.72
N SER A 11 -5.99 -33.00 33.60
CA SER A 11 -6.39 -31.60 33.34
C SER A 11 -5.27 -30.69 32.83
N PHE A 12 -4.01 -30.96 33.21
CA PHE A 12 -2.87 -30.19 32.70
C PHE A 12 -2.49 -30.58 31.27
N GLU A 13 -2.71 -31.81 30.83
CA GLU A 13 -2.36 -32.34 29.49
C GLU A 13 -3.28 -31.80 28.39
N VAL A 14 -4.43 -31.22 28.73
CA VAL A 14 -5.29 -30.54 27.76
C VAL A 14 -4.61 -29.23 27.32
N PRO A 15 -4.29 -28.99 26.03
CA PRO A 15 -3.57 -27.80 25.59
C PRO A 15 -4.28 -26.47 25.89
N GLN A 16 -3.51 -25.42 26.24
CA GLN A 16 -4.03 -24.04 26.31
C GLN A 16 -3.48 -23.12 25.23
N ALA A 17 -2.40 -23.53 24.57
CA ALA A 17 -1.78 -22.74 23.54
C ALA A 17 -2.73 -22.68 22.35
N ASN A 18 -3.14 -21.48 21.94
CA ASN A 18 -4.15 -21.28 20.90
C ASN A 18 -3.53 -20.90 19.54
N SER A 19 -2.23 -21.13 19.34
CA SER A 19 -1.54 -20.77 18.09
C SER A 19 -0.42 -21.77 17.78
N LEU A 20 -0.60 -22.57 16.72
CA LEU A 20 0.43 -23.48 16.25
C LEU A 20 1.68 -22.73 15.76
N ASP A 21 1.53 -21.53 15.16
CA ASP A 21 2.68 -20.73 14.70
C ASP A 21 3.60 -20.29 15.85
N ARG A 22 3.02 -20.00 17.03
CA ARG A 22 3.82 -19.68 18.23
C ARG A 22 4.46 -20.92 18.83
N ILE A 23 3.82 -22.09 18.72
CA ILE A 23 4.45 -23.37 19.08
C ILE A 23 5.64 -23.64 18.14
N ARG A 24 5.47 -23.45 16.83
CA ARG A 24 6.53 -23.57 15.82
C ARG A 24 7.74 -22.69 16.15
N ARG A 25 7.53 -21.40 16.43
CA ARG A 25 8.62 -20.48 16.82
C ARG A 25 9.34 -20.91 18.09
N LEU A 26 8.62 -21.50 19.04
CA LEU A 26 9.22 -22.03 20.26
C LEU A 26 10.11 -23.24 19.94
N VAL A 27 9.64 -24.16 19.08
CA VAL A 27 10.45 -25.31 18.60
C VAL A 27 11.70 -24.82 17.85
N GLU A 28 11.60 -23.77 17.01
CA GLU A 28 12.75 -23.15 16.35
C GLU A 28 13.72 -22.48 17.33
N ALA A 29 13.21 -21.84 18.37
CA ALA A 29 14.07 -21.25 19.40
C ALA A 29 14.88 -22.33 20.12
N VAL A 30 14.24 -23.45 20.47
CA VAL A 30 14.91 -24.60 21.08
C VAL A 30 15.93 -25.22 20.11
N SER A 31 15.60 -25.34 18.82
CA SER A 31 16.54 -25.85 17.80
C SER A 31 17.76 -24.95 17.61
N ARG A 32 17.65 -23.66 17.94
CA ARG A 32 18.74 -22.67 17.92
C ARG A 32 19.47 -22.55 19.26
N GLY A 33 19.17 -23.42 20.23
CA GLY A 33 19.86 -23.50 21.51
C GLY A 33 19.21 -22.79 22.68
N ALA A 34 18.02 -22.17 22.50
CA ALA A 34 17.26 -21.59 23.61
C ALA A 34 16.53 -22.69 24.39
N THR A 35 17.19 -23.29 25.37
CA THR A 35 16.69 -24.48 26.10
C THR A 35 16.11 -24.13 27.45
N GLN A 36 16.52 -23.00 28.04
CA GLN A 36 15.97 -22.50 29.30
C GLN A 36 14.82 -21.53 29.09
N LYS A 37 13.90 -21.48 30.07
CA LYS A 37 12.73 -20.61 30.02
C LYS A 37 13.05 -19.14 29.71
N ARG A 38 14.08 -18.56 30.34
CA ARG A 38 14.48 -17.15 30.10
C ARG A 38 14.95 -16.93 28.66
N GLU A 39 15.68 -17.89 28.10
CA GLU A 39 16.21 -17.83 26.73
C GLU A 39 15.07 -17.93 25.73
N ILE A 40 14.11 -18.84 25.97
CA ILE A 40 12.92 -19.00 25.13
C ILE A 40 12.10 -17.72 25.12
N GLN A 41 11.91 -17.08 26.28
CA GLN A 41 11.21 -15.79 26.35
C GLN A 41 11.93 -14.70 25.54
N ALA A 42 13.26 -14.63 25.63
CA ALA A 42 14.05 -13.66 24.87
C ALA A 42 13.99 -13.91 23.36
N ALA A 43 14.06 -15.17 22.93
CA ALA A 43 14.05 -15.56 21.51
C ALA A 43 12.65 -15.46 20.87
N THR A 44 11.58 -15.69 21.62
CA THR A 44 10.20 -15.77 21.09
C THR A 44 9.34 -14.55 21.42
N GLY A 45 9.77 -13.69 22.36
CA GLY A 45 8.98 -12.58 22.89
C GLY A 45 7.80 -13.01 23.77
N LEU A 46 7.73 -14.28 24.18
CA LEU A 46 6.66 -14.81 25.01
C LEU A 46 6.80 -14.38 26.49
N SER A 47 5.65 -14.17 27.15
CA SER A 47 5.62 -13.99 28.60
C SER A 47 5.95 -15.31 29.31
N SER A 48 6.34 -15.24 30.59
CA SER A 48 6.76 -16.42 31.37
C SER A 48 5.67 -17.50 31.41
N ARG A 49 4.40 -17.11 31.57
CA ARG A 49 3.26 -18.04 31.54
C ARG A 49 3.00 -18.60 30.15
N HIS A 50 3.18 -17.79 29.09
CA HIS A 50 3.00 -18.29 27.72
C HIS A 50 4.13 -19.24 27.32
N ALA A 51 5.38 -19.00 27.73
CA ALA A 51 6.46 -19.96 27.51
C ALA A 51 6.11 -21.34 28.10
N ASP A 52 5.50 -21.38 29.29
CA ASP A 52 5.04 -22.64 29.90
C ASP A 52 3.92 -23.31 29.08
N TYR A 53 2.85 -22.58 28.72
CA TYR A 53 1.71 -23.15 28.00
C TYR A 53 2.08 -23.63 26.59
N TYR A 54 2.90 -22.86 25.87
CA TYR A 54 3.32 -23.18 24.52
C TYR A 54 4.38 -24.29 24.51
N GLY A 55 5.31 -24.28 25.47
CA GLY A 55 6.26 -25.38 25.65
C GLY A 55 5.55 -26.67 26.02
N GLN A 56 4.53 -26.61 26.87
CA GLN A 56 3.69 -27.75 27.19
C GLN A 56 2.94 -28.29 25.96
N ALA A 57 2.32 -27.42 25.16
CA ALA A 57 1.62 -27.83 23.95
C ALA A 57 2.56 -28.46 22.92
N ALA A 58 3.78 -27.93 22.74
CA ALA A 58 4.80 -28.53 21.90
C ALA A 58 5.15 -29.96 22.33
N ARG A 59 5.20 -30.21 23.65
CA ARG A 59 5.42 -31.56 24.21
C ARG A 59 4.24 -32.50 23.98
N ILE A 60 3.01 -32.00 24.09
CA ILE A 60 1.79 -32.78 23.84
C ILE A 60 1.69 -33.20 22.37
N LEU A 61 2.10 -32.32 21.46
CA LEU A 61 2.24 -32.61 20.02
C LEU A 61 3.50 -33.42 19.69
N GLY A 62 4.29 -33.76 20.72
CA GLY A 62 5.47 -34.59 20.62
C GLY A 62 6.74 -33.87 20.16
N TRP A 63 6.71 -32.60 19.72
CA TRP A 63 7.90 -31.92 19.16
C TRP A 63 8.97 -31.51 20.16
N LEU A 64 8.65 -31.46 21.45
CA LEU A 64 9.63 -31.17 22.50
C LEU A 64 9.57 -32.22 23.59
N GLU A 65 10.68 -32.40 24.26
CA GLU A 65 10.81 -33.20 25.47
C GLU A 65 11.35 -32.33 26.61
N ARG A 66 11.12 -32.77 27.85
CA ARG A 66 11.60 -32.06 29.05
C ARG A 66 12.75 -32.86 29.65
N GLU A 67 13.92 -32.24 29.70
CA GLU A 67 15.12 -32.77 30.34
C GLU A 67 15.41 -31.96 31.60
N GLY A 68 14.87 -32.39 32.74
CA GLY A 68 14.96 -31.61 33.98
C GLY A 68 14.25 -30.25 33.87
N GLU A 69 15.01 -29.16 33.92
CA GLU A 69 14.51 -27.77 33.80
C GLU A 69 14.65 -27.18 32.39
N THR A 70 15.21 -27.94 31.44
CA THR A 70 15.39 -27.51 30.04
C THR A 70 14.43 -28.22 29.10
N LEU A 71 14.17 -27.59 27.94
CA LEU A 71 13.47 -28.20 26.83
C LEU A 71 14.46 -28.65 25.75
N ALA A 72 14.24 -29.85 25.23
CA ALA A 72 15.01 -30.45 24.16
C ALA A 72 14.10 -30.79 22.97
N LEU A 73 14.68 -30.90 21.77
CA LEU A 73 13.95 -31.35 20.58
C LEU A 73 13.65 -32.83 20.66
N ALA A 74 12.39 -33.20 20.40
CA ALA A 74 12.04 -34.59 20.21
C ALA A 74 12.36 -35.06 18.78
N PRO A 75 12.43 -36.39 18.51
CA PRO A 75 12.75 -36.91 17.18
C PRO A 75 11.81 -36.43 16.06
N ASN A 76 10.50 -36.29 16.33
CA ASN A 76 9.51 -35.85 15.35
C ASN A 76 9.58 -34.34 15.05
N ALA A 77 10.27 -33.54 15.87
CA ALA A 77 10.43 -32.09 15.68
C ALA A 77 11.10 -31.76 14.34
N MET A 78 11.93 -32.69 13.84
CA MET A 78 12.67 -32.50 12.60
C MET A 78 11.76 -32.47 11.37
N ALA A 79 10.63 -33.18 11.40
CA ALA A 79 9.64 -33.12 10.32
C ALA A 79 9.10 -31.69 10.19
N LEU A 80 8.76 -31.06 11.32
CA LEU A 80 8.30 -29.68 11.35
C LEU A 80 9.40 -28.68 11.01
N LEU A 81 10.63 -28.90 11.48
CA LEU A 81 11.74 -27.97 11.24
C LEU A 81 12.18 -27.89 9.78
N ARG A 82 11.90 -28.93 8.98
CA ARG A 82 12.23 -28.99 7.55
C ARG A 82 11.22 -28.31 6.64
N THR A 83 10.02 -28.02 7.13
CA THR A 83 8.99 -27.36 6.32
C THR A 83 9.19 -25.84 6.33
N PRO A 84 8.95 -25.15 5.20
CA PRO A 84 8.91 -23.69 5.18
C PRO A 84 7.74 -23.18 6.04
N PRO A 85 7.94 -22.17 6.91
CA PRO A 85 6.85 -21.62 7.71
C PRO A 85 5.71 -21.07 6.84
N GLY A 86 4.47 -21.46 7.16
CA GLY A 86 3.26 -21.06 6.44
C GLY A 86 2.94 -21.90 5.19
N SER A 87 3.75 -22.91 4.87
CA SER A 87 3.54 -23.79 3.71
C SER A 87 2.40 -24.81 3.91
N ASP A 88 1.97 -25.43 2.81
CA ASP A 88 1.05 -26.57 2.85
C ASP A 88 1.74 -27.78 3.51
N GLU A 89 3.03 -28.01 3.25
CA GLU A 89 3.79 -29.08 3.90
C GLU A 89 3.87 -28.89 5.44
N GLU A 90 3.98 -27.64 5.92
CA GLU A 90 3.89 -27.36 7.36
C GLU A 90 2.50 -27.69 7.92
N ARG A 91 1.44 -27.41 7.16
CA ARG A 91 0.07 -27.72 7.55
C ARG A 91 -0.15 -29.22 7.65
N ASP A 92 0.40 -29.99 6.72
CA ASP A 92 0.34 -31.45 6.74
C ASP A 92 1.04 -32.01 7.98
N VAL A 93 2.24 -31.51 8.32
CA VAL A 93 2.93 -31.92 9.54
C VAL A 93 2.14 -31.54 10.82
N PHE A 94 1.46 -30.38 10.82
CA PHE A 94 0.55 -30.02 11.90
C PHE A 94 -0.64 -30.98 12.01
N ALA A 95 -1.27 -31.32 10.88
CA ALA A 95 -2.37 -32.27 10.83
C ALA A 95 -1.93 -33.64 11.38
N GLU A 96 -0.86 -34.20 10.83
CA GLU A 96 -0.31 -35.49 11.25
C GLU A 96 0.02 -35.51 12.75
N SER A 97 0.62 -34.44 13.27
CA SER A 97 0.97 -34.36 14.71
C SER A 97 -0.26 -34.24 15.61
N ILE A 98 -1.32 -33.58 15.15
CA ILE A 98 -2.58 -33.48 15.89
C ILE A 98 -3.34 -34.80 15.83
N GLU A 99 -3.38 -35.47 14.67
CA GLU A 99 -4.04 -36.77 14.49
C GLU A 99 -3.34 -37.86 15.30
N ALA A 100 -2.00 -37.84 15.37
CA ALA A 100 -1.22 -38.79 16.17
C ALA A 100 -1.25 -38.48 17.68
N CYS A 101 -1.75 -37.32 18.10
CA CYS A 101 -1.75 -36.92 19.51
C CYS A 101 -2.80 -37.69 20.33
N GLU A 102 -2.37 -38.59 21.21
CA GLU A 102 -3.25 -39.40 22.07
C GLU A 102 -4.24 -38.56 22.89
N VAL A 103 -3.80 -37.41 23.40
CA VAL A 103 -4.66 -36.51 24.18
C VAL A 103 -5.76 -35.90 23.32
N VAL A 104 -5.44 -35.48 22.10
CA VAL A 104 -6.44 -34.93 21.17
C VAL A 104 -7.41 -36.02 20.74
N GLN A 105 -6.91 -37.23 20.41
CA GLN A 105 -7.74 -38.37 20.04
C GLN A 105 -8.69 -38.81 21.15
N ALA A 106 -8.25 -38.77 22.41
CA ALA A 106 -9.10 -39.11 23.55
C ALA A 106 -10.22 -38.06 23.79
N LEU A 107 -9.97 -36.79 23.48
CA LEU A 107 -10.93 -35.70 23.72
C LEU A 107 -11.85 -35.45 22.51
N CYS A 108 -11.31 -35.56 21.31
CA CYS A 108 -11.94 -35.11 20.07
C CYS A 108 -11.31 -35.75 18.83
N PRO A 109 -11.60 -37.03 18.54
CA PRO A 109 -11.04 -37.73 17.38
C PRO A 109 -11.52 -37.16 16.03
N ASP A 110 -12.66 -36.48 16.04
CA ASP A 110 -13.28 -35.76 14.91
C ASP A 110 -12.76 -34.32 14.74
N LEU A 111 -11.72 -33.89 15.50
CA LEU A 111 -11.25 -32.50 15.51
C LEU A 111 -10.86 -31.99 14.12
N LEU A 112 -10.35 -32.83 13.22
CA LEU A 112 -9.92 -32.45 11.86
C LEU A 112 -10.87 -32.95 10.74
N GLN A 113 -11.99 -33.61 11.09
CA GLN A 113 -12.98 -34.05 10.09
C GLN A 113 -13.73 -32.87 9.46
N GLU A 114 -14.33 -33.04 8.27
CA GLU A 114 -14.94 -31.96 7.49
C GLU A 114 -15.92 -31.07 8.29
N GLN A 115 -16.83 -31.66 9.07
CA GLN A 115 -17.78 -30.89 9.88
C GLN A 115 -17.21 -30.43 11.23
N GLY A 116 -16.32 -31.21 11.85
CA GLY A 116 -15.70 -30.90 13.14
C GLY A 116 -16.69 -30.76 14.32
N PRO A 117 -16.20 -30.67 15.57
CA PRO A 117 -17.04 -30.43 16.74
C PRO A 117 -17.42 -28.94 16.88
N SER A 118 -18.58 -28.65 17.47
CA SER A 118 -18.87 -27.30 17.96
C SER A 118 -18.09 -26.97 19.26
N GLU A 119 -17.95 -25.67 19.57
CA GLU A 119 -17.32 -25.22 20.82
C GLU A 119 -17.98 -25.83 22.06
N ASP A 120 -19.31 -25.89 22.07
CA ASP A 120 -20.09 -26.41 23.20
C ASP A 120 -19.92 -27.92 23.34
N GLU A 121 -19.96 -28.68 22.25
CA GLU A 121 -19.70 -30.13 22.26
C GLU A 121 -18.30 -30.44 22.77
N LEU A 122 -17.29 -29.76 22.23
CA LEU A 122 -15.90 -29.97 22.66
C LEU A 122 -15.69 -29.55 24.12
N THR A 123 -16.33 -28.47 24.56
CA THR A 123 -16.31 -28.04 25.96
C THR A 123 -16.88 -29.13 26.87
N GLN A 124 -18.01 -29.74 26.51
CA GLN A 124 -18.59 -30.82 27.31
C GLN A 124 -17.72 -32.07 27.30
N ARG A 125 -17.16 -32.47 26.15
CA ARG A 125 -16.23 -33.61 26.06
C ARG A 125 -15.02 -33.43 26.97
N ILE A 126 -14.42 -32.24 26.99
CA ILE A 126 -13.29 -31.92 27.90
C ILE A 126 -13.72 -32.01 29.36
N ARG A 127 -14.93 -31.55 29.72
CA ARG A 127 -15.44 -31.66 31.10
C ARG A 127 -15.77 -33.08 31.52
N SER A 128 -16.18 -33.93 30.58
CA SER A 128 -16.46 -35.34 30.87
C SER A 128 -15.18 -36.16 31.04
N ALA A 129 -14.11 -35.78 30.34
CA ALA A 129 -12.82 -36.47 30.39
C ALA A 129 -11.86 -35.94 31.48
N THR A 130 -12.14 -34.77 32.07
CA THR A 130 -11.25 -34.08 33.03
C THR A 130 -12.02 -33.40 34.17
N ASP A 131 -11.35 -33.10 35.28
CA ASP A 131 -11.93 -32.37 36.42
C ASP A 131 -11.97 -30.83 36.22
N LEU A 132 -11.97 -30.35 34.97
CA LEU A 132 -11.91 -28.92 34.66
C LEU A 132 -13.27 -28.22 34.84
N ALA A 133 -13.25 -27.05 35.50
CA ALA A 133 -14.39 -26.16 35.54
C ALA A 133 -14.80 -25.68 34.14
N GLN A 134 -16.10 -25.43 33.92
CA GLN A 134 -16.68 -25.11 32.60
C GLN A 134 -15.94 -23.97 31.86
N LYS A 135 -15.62 -22.88 32.57
CA LYS A 135 -14.89 -21.75 31.99
C LYS A 135 -13.48 -22.12 31.51
N THR A 136 -12.80 -23.01 32.24
CA THR A 136 -11.46 -23.48 31.87
C THR A 136 -11.54 -24.47 30.73
N ALA A 137 -12.49 -25.42 30.76
CA ALA A 137 -12.74 -26.36 29.67
C ALA A 137 -13.08 -25.63 28.36
N ARG A 138 -13.91 -24.59 28.41
CA ARG A 138 -14.24 -23.76 27.25
C ARG A 138 -13.01 -23.09 26.65
N ARG A 139 -12.12 -22.54 27.47
CA ARG A 139 -10.85 -21.95 26.99
C ARG A 139 -9.93 -22.98 26.33
N ARG A 140 -9.94 -24.24 26.79
CA ARG A 140 -9.19 -25.34 26.18
C ARG A 140 -9.82 -25.78 24.85
N ALA A 141 -11.15 -25.86 24.80
CA ALA A 141 -11.90 -26.12 23.57
C ALA A 141 -11.58 -25.08 22.49
N GLN A 142 -11.58 -23.79 22.85
CA GLN A 142 -11.19 -22.70 21.95
C GLN A 142 -9.75 -22.83 21.43
N ALA A 143 -8.82 -23.35 22.25
CA ALA A 143 -7.44 -23.56 21.81
C ALA A 143 -7.34 -24.69 20.76
N LEU A 144 -8.06 -25.79 20.97
CA LEU A 144 -8.14 -26.90 20.01
C LEU A 144 -8.87 -26.51 18.72
N LEU A 145 -9.95 -25.73 18.80
CA LEU A 145 -10.61 -25.17 17.63
C LEU A 145 -9.70 -24.22 16.86
N ALA A 146 -8.89 -23.40 17.55
CA ALA A 146 -7.89 -22.57 16.88
C ALA A 146 -6.80 -23.40 16.18
N TRP A 147 -6.50 -24.62 16.66
CA TRP A 147 -5.61 -25.54 15.94
C TRP A 147 -6.28 -26.11 14.70
N ARG A 148 -7.55 -26.53 14.80
CA ARG A 148 -8.37 -26.93 13.65
C ARG A 148 -8.41 -25.82 12.60
N ASP A 149 -8.66 -24.57 12.99
CA ASP A 149 -8.72 -23.43 12.06
C ASP A 149 -7.38 -23.18 11.35
N ARG A 150 -6.25 -23.60 11.93
CA ARG A 150 -4.94 -23.47 11.28
C ARG A 150 -4.62 -24.61 10.31
N VAL A 151 -5.34 -25.73 10.43
CA VAL A 151 -5.04 -27.00 9.74
C VAL A 151 -6.11 -27.38 8.72
N VAL A 152 -7.39 -27.30 9.09
CA VAL A 152 -8.53 -27.64 8.21
C VAL A 152 -8.94 -26.46 7.36
N VAL A 153 -8.94 -25.27 7.95
CA VAL A 153 -9.12 -24.05 7.17
C VAL A 153 -7.75 -23.76 6.56
N SER A 154 -7.63 -23.95 5.25
CA SER A 154 -6.50 -23.39 4.51
C SER A 154 -6.33 -21.93 4.98
N PRO A 155 -5.11 -21.41 5.26
CA PRO A 155 -4.90 -19.97 5.35
C PRO A 155 -5.49 -19.49 4.05
N SER A 156 -6.65 -18.85 4.12
CA SER A 156 -7.52 -18.71 2.96
C SER A 156 -6.63 -18.33 1.79
N GLU A 157 -6.49 -19.22 0.80
CA GLU A 157 -6.39 -18.70 -0.55
C GLU A 157 -7.51 -17.66 -0.57
N PRO A 158 -7.18 -16.37 -0.74
CA PRO A 158 -8.13 -15.32 -0.53
C PRO A 158 -9.33 -15.68 -1.40
N ASP A 159 -10.41 -16.04 -0.70
CA ASP A 159 -11.63 -16.69 -1.19
C ASP A 159 -11.75 -16.46 -2.70
N GLN A 160 -11.68 -17.52 -3.53
CA GLN A 160 -11.70 -17.34 -4.99
C GLN A 160 -12.98 -16.58 -5.44
N ASP A 161 -14.01 -16.52 -4.57
CA ASP A 161 -15.23 -15.72 -4.69
C ASP A 161 -15.15 -14.27 -4.17
N ILE A 162 -14.13 -13.88 -3.40
CA ILE A 162 -13.81 -12.46 -3.11
C ILE A 162 -13.11 -11.80 -4.32
N VAL A 163 -12.64 -12.59 -5.29
CA VAL A 163 -11.83 -12.14 -6.43
C VAL A 163 -12.65 -11.55 -7.59
N SER A 164 -13.95 -11.82 -7.67
CA SER A 164 -14.70 -11.67 -8.93
C SER A 164 -16.01 -10.87 -8.86
N LEU A 165 -16.18 -9.97 -7.88
CA LEU A 165 -17.50 -9.36 -7.64
C LEU A 165 -17.51 -7.83 -7.55
N LEU A 166 -16.83 -7.16 -8.47
CA LEU A 166 -17.45 -5.97 -9.04
C LEU A 166 -17.81 -6.33 -10.48
N PRO A 167 -19.06 -6.12 -10.94
CA PRO A 167 -19.31 -6.08 -12.36
C PRO A 167 -18.33 -5.07 -12.94
N ASP A 168 -17.71 -5.45 -14.05
CA ASP A 168 -17.03 -4.54 -14.93
C ASP A 168 -17.99 -3.34 -15.12
N GLU A 169 -17.62 -2.14 -14.65
CA GLU A 169 -18.48 -0.93 -14.74
C GLU A 169 -18.79 -0.59 -16.22
N SER A 170 -18.24 -1.36 -17.17
CA SER A 170 -18.68 -1.47 -18.55
C SER A 170 -20.12 -1.98 -18.73
N THR A 171 -20.74 -2.59 -17.71
CA THR A 171 -22.04 -3.28 -17.84
C THR A 171 -23.23 -2.51 -17.27
N GLN A 172 -23.03 -1.39 -16.56
CA GLN A 172 -24.13 -0.52 -16.11
C GLN A 172 -24.08 0.83 -16.81
N GLY A 173 -24.61 0.83 -18.03
CA GLY A 173 -24.84 2.00 -18.84
C GLY A 173 -24.30 1.78 -20.25
N GLN A 174 -25.18 1.83 -21.24
CA GLN A 174 -24.81 2.02 -22.64
C GLN A 174 -24.21 3.44 -22.85
N GLY A 175 -23.14 3.75 -22.14
CA GLY A 175 -22.26 4.90 -22.33
C GLY A 175 -20.91 4.38 -22.81
N LEU A 176 -20.35 5.02 -23.83
CA LEU A 176 -19.01 4.74 -24.35
C LEU A 176 -18.03 4.46 -23.20
N ALA A 177 -17.30 3.34 -23.25
CA ALA A 177 -16.26 3.01 -22.26
C ALA A 177 -15.35 4.22 -22.06
N THR A 178 -15.39 4.83 -20.86
CA THR A 178 -14.65 6.07 -20.60
C THR A 178 -13.17 5.71 -20.53
N LEU A 179 -12.35 6.32 -21.38
CA LEU A 179 -10.90 6.12 -21.32
C LEU A 179 -10.33 6.91 -20.15
N HIS A 180 -9.63 6.22 -19.25
CA HIS A 180 -9.00 6.82 -18.09
C HIS A 180 -7.54 7.16 -18.35
N ALA A 181 -7.14 8.35 -17.92
CA ALA A 181 -5.73 8.74 -17.98
C ALA A 181 -4.89 7.91 -17.01
N ARG A 182 -3.67 7.55 -17.44
CA ARG A 182 -2.71 6.77 -16.64
C ARG A 182 -1.33 7.40 -16.68
N PHE A 183 -0.58 7.27 -15.61
CA PHE A 183 0.85 7.56 -15.55
C PHE A 183 1.62 6.31 -15.96
N ASP A 184 2.59 6.46 -16.86
CA ASP A 184 3.40 5.35 -17.37
C ASP A 184 4.78 5.32 -16.69
N SER A 185 5.39 6.48 -16.47
CA SER A 185 6.72 6.59 -15.85
C SER A 185 6.96 7.96 -15.22
N LEU A 186 7.88 8.02 -14.26
CA LEU A 186 8.36 9.25 -13.62
C LEU A 186 9.89 9.17 -13.50
N SER A 187 10.56 10.19 -14.01
CA SER A 187 11.99 10.41 -13.81
C SER A 187 12.22 11.72 -13.07
N ILE A 188 13.11 11.69 -12.08
CA ILE A 188 13.42 12.80 -11.19
C ILE A 188 14.93 12.99 -11.16
N GLU A 189 15.39 14.23 -11.26
CA GLU A 189 16.81 14.60 -11.11
C GLU A 189 16.96 15.76 -10.13
N ARG A 190 17.93 15.64 -9.21
CA ARG A 190 18.29 16.67 -8.21
C ARG A 190 17.11 17.24 -7.41
N PHE A 191 16.08 16.43 -7.11
CA PHE A 191 14.91 16.87 -6.34
C PHE A 191 14.97 16.34 -4.91
N LYS A 192 15.08 17.24 -3.94
CA LYS A 192 15.12 16.92 -2.51
C LYS A 192 16.15 15.82 -2.19
N GLY A 193 15.72 14.73 -1.56
CA GLY A 193 16.56 13.58 -1.24
C GLY A 193 16.98 12.73 -2.43
N ILE A 194 16.49 12.99 -3.65
CA ILE A 194 16.74 12.19 -4.85
C ILE A 194 17.82 12.84 -5.71
N ARG A 195 18.92 12.12 -5.99
CA ARG A 195 19.91 12.54 -6.99
C ARG A 195 19.40 12.28 -8.40
N GLN A 196 19.02 11.04 -8.69
CA GLN A 196 18.44 10.62 -9.95
C GLN A 196 17.64 9.35 -9.74
N ALA A 197 16.39 9.32 -10.19
CA ALA A 197 15.53 8.14 -10.10
C ALA A 197 14.59 8.05 -11.29
N SER A 198 14.26 6.82 -11.71
CA SER A 198 13.25 6.54 -12.73
C SER A 198 12.41 5.35 -12.30
N VAL A 199 11.08 5.48 -12.37
CA VAL A 199 10.10 4.49 -11.96
C VAL A 199 9.04 4.37 -13.05
N GLY A 200 8.70 3.14 -13.43
CA GLY A 200 7.53 2.84 -14.25
C GLY A 200 6.33 2.49 -13.38
N PHE A 201 5.13 2.85 -13.81
CA PHE A 201 3.90 2.61 -13.06
C PHE A 201 3.05 1.53 -13.72
N SER A 202 2.33 0.79 -12.89
CA SER A 202 1.29 -0.14 -13.33
C SER A 202 -0.01 0.15 -12.56
N ALA A 203 -0.98 -0.77 -12.59
CA ALA A 203 -2.19 -0.67 -11.76
C ALA A 203 -1.85 -0.59 -10.26
N LEU A 204 -0.83 -1.32 -9.82
CA LEU A 204 -0.25 -1.23 -8.48
C LEU A 204 1.27 -1.09 -8.59
N THR A 205 1.84 -0.09 -7.92
CA THR A 205 3.28 0.13 -7.86
C THR A 205 3.70 0.25 -6.41
N LEU A 206 4.77 -0.48 -6.05
CA LEU A 206 5.28 -0.51 -4.69
C LEU A 206 6.67 0.13 -4.63
N LEU A 207 6.83 1.12 -3.75
CA LEU A 207 8.08 1.81 -3.47
C LEU A 207 8.58 1.43 -2.07
N ALA A 208 9.47 0.46 -1.99
CA ALA A 208 9.94 -0.13 -0.75
C ALA A 208 11.34 0.39 -0.39
N GLY A 209 11.58 0.82 0.85
CA GLY A 209 12.93 1.15 1.31
C GLY A 209 13.01 1.63 2.75
N PRO A 210 14.21 1.72 3.36
CA PRO A 210 14.41 2.21 4.72
C PRO A 210 14.12 3.71 4.86
N HIS A 211 14.14 4.23 6.09
CA HIS A 211 14.05 5.67 6.32
C HIS A 211 15.14 6.44 5.55
N GLY A 212 14.79 7.60 4.98
CA GLY A 212 15.71 8.40 4.17
C GLY A 212 15.98 7.90 2.75
N SER A 213 15.28 6.86 2.27
CA SER A 213 15.46 6.34 0.90
C SER A 213 14.81 7.17 -0.23
N GLY A 214 14.12 8.27 0.11
CA GLY A 214 13.48 9.16 -0.87
C GLY A 214 11.99 8.91 -1.14
N LYS A 215 11.31 8.00 -0.42
CA LYS A 215 9.85 7.76 -0.52
C LYS A 215 9.02 9.04 -0.43
N SER A 216 9.30 9.88 0.58
CA SER A 216 8.63 11.17 0.75
C SER A 216 8.93 12.14 -0.40
N SER A 217 10.14 12.09 -0.97
CA SER A 217 10.51 12.92 -2.12
C SER A 217 9.75 12.50 -3.39
N PHE A 218 9.51 11.20 -3.61
CA PHE A 218 8.63 10.73 -4.70
C PHE A 218 7.21 11.28 -4.56
N ARG A 219 6.64 11.18 -3.36
CA ARG A 219 5.33 11.75 -3.05
C ARG A 219 5.30 13.26 -3.34
N GLU A 220 6.36 13.96 -2.96
CA GLU A 220 6.47 15.41 -3.12
C GLU A 220 6.65 15.83 -4.59
N ALA A 221 7.29 15.01 -5.43
CA ALA A 221 7.33 15.22 -6.87
C ALA A 221 5.92 15.13 -7.49
N PHE A 222 5.12 14.14 -7.09
CA PHE A 222 3.70 14.09 -7.48
C PHE A 222 2.90 15.27 -6.94
N ARG A 223 3.16 15.72 -5.69
CA ARG A 223 2.52 16.93 -5.16
C ARG A 223 2.91 18.18 -5.94
N PHE A 224 4.15 18.27 -6.41
CA PHE A 224 4.59 19.35 -7.27
C PHE A 224 3.77 19.40 -8.56
N LEU A 225 3.63 18.26 -9.24
CA LEU A 225 2.78 18.12 -10.44
C LEU A 225 1.31 18.45 -10.13
N HIS A 226 0.78 18.00 -8.99
CA HIS A 226 -0.57 18.33 -8.56
C HIS A 226 -0.78 19.84 -8.41
N GLY A 227 0.21 20.55 -7.87
CA GLY A 227 0.22 22.01 -7.82
C GLY A 227 0.17 22.66 -9.21
N ILE A 228 0.89 22.11 -10.20
CA ILE A 228 0.82 22.54 -11.60
C ILE A 228 -0.60 22.37 -12.16
N GLY A 229 -1.24 21.22 -11.92
CA GLY A 229 -2.63 20.94 -12.33
C GLY A 229 -3.68 21.87 -11.71
N ARG A 230 -3.35 22.47 -10.55
CA ARG A 230 -4.15 23.51 -9.88
C ARG A 230 -3.82 24.93 -10.33
N ASN A 231 -2.91 25.09 -11.29
CA ASN A 231 -2.49 26.39 -11.84
C ASN A 231 -1.84 27.32 -10.79
N TYR A 232 -1.14 26.74 -9.82
CA TYR A 232 -0.35 27.50 -8.85
C TYR A 232 1.00 27.94 -9.45
N SER A 233 1.51 29.10 -9.02
CA SER A 233 2.89 29.50 -9.31
C SER A 233 3.89 28.60 -8.60
N LEU A 234 5.15 28.58 -9.06
CA LEU A 234 6.20 27.78 -8.41
C LEU A 234 6.33 28.09 -6.92
N SER A 235 6.22 29.36 -6.54
CA SER A 235 6.21 29.80 -5.14
C SER A 235 5.00 29.28 -4.34
N GLN A 236 3.81 29.26 -4.95
CA GLN A 236 2.60 28.72 -4.32
C GLN A 236 2.61 27.17 -4.25
N ILE A 237 3.27 26.49 -5.18
CA ILE A 237 3.41 25.03 -5.14
C ILE A 237 4.33 24.64 -3.97
N ALA A 238 5.46 25.34 -3.83
CA ALA A 238 6.45 25.06 -2.81
C ALA A 238 6.01 25.55 -1.42
N GLY A 239 5.47 26.77 -1.33
CA GLY A 239 4.96 27.38 -0.10
C GLY A 239 3.47 27.17 0.10
N GLU A 240 2.90 27.85 1.10
CA GLU A 240 1.46 27.81 1.35
C GLU A 240 0.69 28.66 0.33
N HIS A 241 -0.48 28.18 -0.08
CA HIS A 241 -1.47 28.98 -0.78
C HIS A 241 -2.68 29.18 0.11
N TRP A 242 -3.00 30.45 0.35
CA TRP A 242 -4.18 30.89 1.07
C TRP A 242 -5.21 31.37 0.05
N GLY A 243 -6.44 30.87 0.16
CA GLY A 243 -7.55 31.32 -0.67
C GLY A 243 -8.02 32.73 -0.28
N ASP A 244 -8.94 33.27 -1.08
CA ASP A 244 -9.42 34.67 -0.94
C ASP A 244 -10.03 34.98 0.43
N THR A 245 -10.51 33.96 1.15
CA THR A 245 -11.09 34.07 2.49
C THR A 245 -10.08 33.86 3.62
N GLY A 246 -8.77 33.80 3.33
CA GLY A 246 -7.74 33.51 4.33
C GLY A 246 -7.77 32.06 4.85
N THR A 247 -8.36 31.14 4.10
CA THR A 247 -8.34 29.70 4.39
C THR A 247 -7.16 29.05 3.68
N LEU A 248 -6.45 28.15 4.37
CA LEU A 248 -5.33 27.44 3.77
C LEU A 248 -5.83 26.46 2.70
N ALA A 249 -5.61 26.79 1.43
CA ALA A 249 -6.02 25.99 0.27
C ALA A 249 -4.95 24.98 -0.17
N TRP A 250 -3.68 25.25 0.16
CA TRP A 250 -2.56 24.36 -0.12
C TRP A 250 -1.48 24.55 0.95
N PRO A 251 -1.06 23.47 1.64
CA PRO A 251 -0.06 23.57 2.70
C PRO A 251 1.40 23.60 2.19
N GLY A 252 1.63 23.65 0.87
CA GLY A 252 2.97 23.64 0.30
C GLY A 252 3.61 22.26 0.22
N ILE A 253 4.88 22.26 -0.17
CA ILE A 253 5.78 21.12 -0.09
C ILE A 253 6.67 21.33 1.14
N PRO A 254 6.82 20.32 2.03
CA PRO A 254 7.69 20.46 3.21
C PRO A 254 9.10 20.95 2.83
N GLY A 255 9.66 21.85 3.64
CA GLY A 255 10.95 22.50 3.35
C GLY A 255 10.87 23.73 2.43
N GLY A 256 9.70 23.98 1.81
CA GLY A 256 9.50 25.15 0.96
C GLY A 256 10.44 25.18 -0.25
N LEU A 257 10.72 26.39 -0.75
CA LEU A 257 11.51 26.59 -1.97
C LEU A 257 12.99 26.21 -1.83
N GLN A 258 13.58 26.47 -0.66
CA GLN A 258 15.00 26.25 -0.41
C GLN A 258 15.40 24.78 -0.43
N GLU A 259 14.46 23.88 -0.14
CA GLU A 259 14.71 22.44 -0.04
C GLU A 259 14.12 21.64 -1.21
N LEU A 260 13.59 22.29 -2.26
CA LEU A 260 13.08 21.58 -3.45
C LEU A 260 14.22 20.98 -4.28
N ALA A 261 15.28 21.75 -4.53
CA ALA A 261 16.47 21.21 -5.13
C ALA A 261 17.25 20.40 -4.09
N ARG A 262 17.97 19.40 -4.57
CA ARG A 262 18.88 18.60 -3.74
C ARG A 262 19.94 19.51 -3.14
N LEU A 263 20.34 19.24 -1.90
CA LEU A 263 21.41 19.95 -1.21
C LEU A 263 22.65 20.10 -2.11
N GLY A 264 23.16 21.32 -2.24
CA GLY A 264 24.29 21.66 -3.11
C GLY A 264 23.93 21.96 -4.57
N HIS A 265 22.65 21.87 -4.95
CA HIS A 265 22.18 22.19 -6.29
C HIS A 265 21.14 23.30 -6.28
N ASN A 266 21.13 24.11 -7.34
CA ASN A 266 20.16 25.18 -7.54
C ASN A 266 19.06 24.82 -8.55
N THR A 267 19.14 23.64 -9.18
CA THR A 267 18.16 23.18 -10.17
C THR A 267 17.72 21.75 -9.93
N PHE A 268 16.47 21.45 -10.29
CA PHE A 268 15.92 20.10 -10.32
C PHE A 268 15.05 19.90 -11.56
N SER A 269 14.87 18.65 -11.98
CA SER A 269 14.01 18.30 -13.10
C SER A 269 13.06 17.15 -12.77
N ILE A 270 11.88 17.19 -13.38
CA ILE A 270 10.86 16.15 -13.32
C ILE A 270 10.38 15.87 -14.75
N GLU A 271 10.44 14.61 -15.15
CA GLU A 271 9.89 14.10 -16.41
C GLU A 271 8.84 13.04 -16.10
N ILE A 272 7.67 13.11 -16.75
CA ILE A 272 6.57 12.19 -16.51
C ILE A 272 5.90 11.77 -17.82
N GLY A 273 5.81 10.46 -18.02
CA GLY A 273 5.02 9.83 -19.07
C GLY A 273 3.58 9.63 -18.60
N VAL A 274 2.62 10.07 -19.40
CA VAL A 274 1.19 9.99 -19.11
C VAL A 274 0.40 9.66 -20.37
N ALA A 275 -0.46 8.65 -20.32
CA ALA A 275 -1.44 8.41 -21.36
C ALA A 275 -2.68 9.27 -21.08
N ILE A 276 -2.99 10.18 -22.01
CA ILE A 276 -4.13 11.10 -21.93
C ILE A 276 -5.24 10.68 -22.90
N PRO A 277 -6.53 10.84 -22.53
CA PRO A 277 -7.63 10.64 -23.47
C PRO A 277 -7.62 11.72 -24.57
N GLU A 278 -7.61 11.31 -25.84
CA GLU A 278 -7.85 12.18 -27.00
C GLU A 278 -8.96 11.56 -27.86
N GLY A 279 -10.20 12.02 -27.67
CA GLY A 279 -11.37 11.41 -28.30
C GLY A 279 -11.63 10.01 -27.75
N ASN A 280 -11.59 9.00 -28.62
CA ASN A 280 -11.85 7.60 -28.26
C ASN A 280 -10.57 6.75 -28.21
N GLN A 281 -9.40 7.38 -28.03
CA GLN A 281 -8.11 6.71 -27.89
C GLN A 281 -7.28 7.33 -26.76
N LEU A 282 -6.41 6.52 -26.15
CA LEU A 282 -5.36 7.02 -25.27
C LEU A 282 -4.13 7.38 -26.09
N ARG A 283 -3.48 8.48 -25.73
CA ARG A 283 -2.23 8.90 -26.34
C ARG A 283 -1.17 9.16 -25.30
N ASN A 284 0.03 8.65 -25.54
CA ASN A 284 1.15 8.87 -24.66
C ASN A 284 1.69 10.29 -24.86
N ALA A 285 1.73 11.02 -23.75
CA ALA A 285 2.31 12.32 -23.61
C ALA A 285 3.52 12.23 -22.66
N ASN A 286 4.56 12.98 -22.95
CA ASN A 286 5.72 13.10 -22.09
C ASN A 286 5.91 14.57 -21.72
N TYR A 287 5.82 14.86 -20.42
CA TYR A 287 5.95 16.20 -19.86
C TYR A 287 7.27 16.31 -19.10
N PHE A 288 8.05 17.34 -19.38
CA PHE A 288 9.32 17.65 -18.73
C PHE A 288 9.30 19.07 -18.20
N ILE A 289 9.76 19.27 -16.97
CA ILE A 289 9.99 20.58 -16.37
C ILE A 289 11.32 20.59 -15.60
N GLU A 290 12.10 21.65 -15.77
CA GLU A 290 13.29 21.96 -15.01
C GLU A 290 13.15 23.34 -14.37
N VAL A 291 13.43 23.42 -13.08
CA VAL A 291 13.22 24.62 -12.26
C VAL A 291 14.51 24.99 -11.57
N THR A 292 14.83 26.29 -11.57
CA THR A 292 15.86 26.88 -10.72
C THR A 292 15.25 27.48 -9.46
N VAL A 293 15.92 27.28 -8.33
CA VAL A 293 15.60 27.81 -7.00
C VAL A 293 16.75 28.63 -6.42
N GLU A 294 17.70 29.07 -7.26
CA GLU A 294 18.84 29.91 -6.86
C GLU A 294 18.38 31.17 -6.10
N ASP A 295 17.37 31.86 -6.63
CA ASP A 295 16.62 32.86 -5.87
C ASP A 295 15.37 32.20 -5.29
N ALA A 296 15.45 31.81 -4.01
CA ALA A 296 14.34 31.20 -3.29
C ALA A 296 13.10 32.11 -3.21
N ALA A 297 13.21 33.42 -3.41
CA ALA A 297 12.06 34.32 -3.48
C ALA A 297 11.40 34.35 -4.86
N SER A 298 12.14 33.98 -5.92
CA SER A 298 11.67 33.99 -7.30
C SER A 298 12.14 32.73 -8.06
N PRO A 299 11.63 31.53 -7.72
CA PRO A 299 11.88 30.32 -8.48
C PRO A 299 11.39 30.47 -9.92
N ARG A 300 12.13 29.89 -10.88
CA ARG A 300 11.86 30.06 -12.31
C ARG A 300 11.98 28.73 -13.05
N VAL A 301 11.08 28.52 -14.00
CA VAL A 301 11.19 27.46 -15.00
C VAL A 301 12.34 27.82 -15.94
N VAL A 302 13.34 26.94 -15.99
CA VAL A 302 14.49 27.06 -16.92
C VAL A 302 14.14 26.36 -18.23
N ARG A 303 13.57 25.16 -18.15
CA ARG A 303 13.19 24.37 -19.32
C ARG A 303 11.86 23.67 -19.11
N GLU A 304 11.03 23.63 -20.15
CA GLU A 304 9.75 22.92 -20.10
C GLU A 304 9.36 22.44 -21.49
N ARG A 305 8.84 21.23 -21.55
CA ARG A 305 8.45 20.59 -22.81
C ARG A 305 7.27 19.65 -22.58
N LEU A 306 6.38 19.61 -23.55
CA LEU A 306 5.36 18.57 -23.68
C LEU A 306 5.46 17.97 -25.08
N SER A 307 5.50 16.65 -25.20
CA SER A 307 5.49 15.94 -26.48
C SER A 307 4.44 14.83 -26.50
N LEU A 308 3.90 14.51 -27.69
CA LEU A 308 3.06 13.34 -27.94
C LEU A 308 3.80 12.40 -28.90
N GLU A 309 3.73 11.09 -28.70
CA GLU A 309 4.47 10.11 -29.52
C GLU A 309 4.20 10.24 -31.04
N ASP A 310 2.98 10.59 -31.46
CA ASP A 310 2.55 10.50 -32.86
C ASP A 310 2.55 11.82 -33.67
N LYS A 311 2.77 12.99 -33.06
CA LYS A 311 2.46 14.32 -33.67
C LYS A 311 3.65 15.26 -33.87
N GLY A 312 4.86 14.72 -34.08
CA GLY A 312 6.09 15.51 -34.23
C GLY A 312 6.80 15.73 -32.89
N ALA A 313 7.99 16.33 -32.90
CA ALA A 313 8.92 16.31 -31.77
C ALA A 313 8.36 16.86 -30.43
N TYR A 314 7.37 17.76 -30.46
CA TYR A 314 6.77 18.38 -29.27
C TYR A 314 5.44 19.12 -29.57
N ILE A 315 4.57 19.21 -28.56
CA ILE A 315 3.40 20.13 -28.47
C ILE A 315 3.86 21.54 -28.14
N PHE A 316 4.79 21.66 -27.20
CA PHE A 316 5.55 22.87 -26.96
C PHE A 316 6.92 22.53 -26.39
N ASP A 317 7.91 23.40 -26.62
CA ASP A 317 9.26 23.25 -26.09
C ASP A 317 9.90 24.63 -25.90
N SER A 318 10.51 24.89 -24.74
CA SER A 318 11.32 26.10 -24.54
C SER A 318 12.71 25.99 -25.17
N HIS A 319 13.21 24.77 -25.36
CA HIS A 319 14.55 24.49 -25.89
C HIS A 319 14.47 23.42 -26.99
N PRO A 320 13.75 23.69 -28.10
CA PRO A 320 13.64 22.74 -29.20
C PRO A 320 15.02 22.52 -29.85
N PRO A 321 15.34 21.29 -30.32
CA PRO A 321 16.63 20.98 -30.94
C PRO A 321 16.97 21.82 -32.17
N GLN A 322 15.94 22.33 -32.84
CA GLN A 322 16.03 23.20 -34.00
C GLN A 322 15.18 24.45 -33.74
N ASP A 323 15.65 25.61 -34.20
CA ASP A 323 14.93 26.89 -34.09
C ASP A 323 14.61 27.31 -32.64
N ALA A 324 15.61 27.14 -31.77
CA ALA A 324 15.58 27.59 -30.39
C ALA A 324 15.09 29.05 -30.32
N PRO A 325 14.10 29.35 -29.49
CA PRO A 325 13.60 30.70 -29.37
C PRO A 325 14.67 31.65 -28.82
N ILE A 326 14.54 32.93 -29.16
CA ILE A 326 15.43 33.98 -28.63
C ILE A 326 15.26 34.04 -27.12
N LEU A 327 16.38 33.99 -26.39
CA LEU A 327 16.41 34.21 -24.94
C LEU A 327 15.99 35.65 -24.65
N VAL A 328 14.92 35.81 -23.88
CA VAL A 328 14.43 37.12 -23.45
C VAL A 328 14.64 37.21 -21.94
N PRO A 329 15.30 38.28 -21.43
CA PRO A 329 15.42 38.49 -20.00
C PRO A 329 14.05 38.45 -19.31
N ASP A 330 13.96 37.79 -18.16
CA ASP A 330 12.75 37.65 -17.35
C ASP A 330 11.53 36.97 -17.98
N ARG A 331 11.67 36.36 -19.17
CA ARG A 331 10.59 35.61 -19.83
C ARG A 331 11.07 34.24 -20.25
N LEU A 332 10.18 33.25 -20.17
CA LEU A 332 10.42 31.96 -20.81
C LEU A 332 9.86 31.99 -22.22
N SER A 333 10.70 31.74 -23.22
CA SER A 333 10.25 31.68 -24.60
C SER A 333 9.91 30.25 -24.99
N ILE A 334 8.71 30.05 -25.52
CA ILE A 334 8.14 28.74 -25.84
C ILE A 334 7.83 28.66 -27.32
N ARG A 335 8.32 27.60 -27.98
CA ARG A 335 7.94 27.24 -29.35
C ARG A 335 6.75 26.29 -29.30
N LEU A 336 5.67 26.62 -30.00
CA LEU A 336 4.56 25.69 -30.18
C LEU A 336 4.84 24.69 -31.31
N GLY A 337 4.29 23.49 -31.15
CA GLY A 337 4.29 22.44 -32.17
C GLY A 337 3.64 22.93 -33.47
N ARG A 338 4.06 22.34 -34.60
CA ARG A 338 3.64 22.77 -35.93
C ARG A 338 2.14 22.59 -36.12
N THR A 339 1.49 23.58 -36.73
CA THR A 339 0.06 23.55 -37.06
C THR A 339 -0.23 23.16 -38.51
N SER A 340 0.77 23.21 -39.42
CA SER A 340 0.60 22.85 -40.83
C SER A 340 1.61 21.80 -41.31
N ARG A 341 1.20 21.01 -42.31
CA ARG A 341 2.06 20.05 -43.03
C ARG A 341 3.11 20.72 -43.93
N THR A 342 3.01 22.04 -44.16
CA THR A 342 3.82 22.79 -45.13
C THR A 342 4.95 23.56 -44.44
N GLY A 343 5.93 22.85 -43.86
CA GLY A 343 7.27 23.37 -43.50
C GLY A 343 7.39 24.62 -42.58
N ALA A 344 6.30 25.28 -42.19
CA ALA A 344 6.33 26.52 -41.43
C ALA A 344 6.60 26.24 -39.95
N LYS A 345 7.47 27.06 -39.34
CA LYS A 345 7.78 27.01 -37.91
C LYS A 345 6.52 27.34 -37.10
N GLY A 346 6.28 26.63 -36.00
CA GLY A 346 5.21 26.99 -35.08
C GLY A 346 5.47 28.35 -34.42
N PRO A 347 4.44 29.07 -33.94
CA PRO A 347 4.61 30.38 -33.32
C PRO A 347 5.43 30.30 -32.02
N THR A 348 6.11 31.39 -31.69
CA THR A 348 6.80 31.57 -30.41
C THR A 348 5.92 32.42 -29.48
N LEU A 349 5.82 32.02 -28.22
CA LEU A 349 5.15 32.78 -27.17
C LEU A 349 6.12 33.06 -26.02
N LEU A 350 5.97 34.23 -25.39
CA LEU A 350 6.68 34.58 -24.16
C LEU A 350 5.74 34.39 -22.98
N VAL A 351 6.16 33.59 -22.00
CA VAL A 351 5.38 33.28 -20.80
C VAL A 351 6.13 33.71 -19.54
N ASP A 352 5.41 33.81 -18.42
CA ASP A 352 6.01 34.10 -17.11
C ASP A 352 6.79 32.86 -16.62
N PRO A 353 8.12 32.95 -16.39
CA PRO A 353 8.90 31.81 -15.92
C PRO A 353 8.59 31.41 -14.48
N ARG A 354 7.87 32.22 -13.69
CA ARG A 354 7.49 31.89 -12.31
C ARG A 354 6.29 30.94 -12.23
N ARG A 355 5.69 30.62 -13.39
CA ARG A 355 4.57 29.70 -13.55
C ARG A 355 4.94 28.65 -14.60
N PRO A 356 4.49 27.40 -14.46
CA PRO A 356 4.61 26.41 -15.53
C PRO A 356 3.97 26.93 -16.83
N ALA A 357 4.66 26.77 -17.96
CA ALA A 357 4.17 27.08 -19.28
C ALA A 357 2.94 26.23 -19.63
N LEU A 358 2.89 24.96 -19.19
CA LEU A 358 1.76 24.06 -19.38
C LEU A 358 0.42 24.71 -18.98
N SER A 359 0.37 25.27 -17.77
CA SER A 359 -0.83 25.91 -17.22
C SER A 359 -1.17 27.22 -17.93
N GLN A 360 -0.15 27.97 -18.37
CA GLN A 360 -0.34 29.21 -19.11
C GLN A 360 -0.88 28.95 -20.51
N LEU A 361 -0.30 27.99 -21.25
CA LEU A 361 -0.64 27.69 -22.64
C LEU A 361 -2.08 27.16 -22.81
N ALA A 362 -2.58 26.38 -21.84
CA ALA A 362 -3.94 25.86 -21.86
C ALA A 362 -5.00 26.98 -21.90
N MET A 363 -4.70 28.16 -21.35
CA MET A 363 -5.61 29.30 -21.27
C MET A 363 -5.16 30.52 -22.09
N HIS A 364 -4.04 30.42 -22.82
CA HIS A 364 -3.41 31.58 -23.44
C HIS A 364 -4.16 32.01 -24.72
N PRO A 365 -4.67 33.26 -24.83
CA PRO A 365 -5.48 33.69 -25.98
C PRO A 365 -4.80 33.59 -27.35
N ALA A 366 -3.47 33.69 -27.40
CA ALA A 366 -2.71 33.56 -28.64
C ALA A 366 -2.54 32.11 -29.14
N VAL A 367 -2.87 31.10 -28.32
CA VAL A 367 -2.78 29.69 -28.71
C VAL A 367 -4.04 29.32 -29.52
N ARG A 368 -3.90 29.34 -30.86
CA ARG A 368 -5.00 28.97 -31.78
C ARG A 368 -5.07 27.48 -32.11
N SER A 369 -4.01 26.73 -31.80
CA SER A 369 -3.94 25.30 -32.10
C SER A 369 -4.79 24.52 -31.10
N ARG A 370 -5.90 23.95 -31.58
CA ARG A 370 -6.77 23.11 -30.76
C ARG A 370 -6.02 21.91 -30.16
N THR A 371 -5.09 21.31 -30.91
CA THR A 371 -4.25 20.22 -30.40
C THR A 371 -3.36 20.64 -29.21
N VAL A 372 -2.85 21.88 -29.21
CA VAL A 372 -2.07 22.38 -28.06
C VAL A 372 -2.97 22.57 -26.85
N VAL A 373 -4.14 23.22 -27.03
CA VAL A 373 -5.11 23.44 -25.95
C VAL A 373 -5.61 22.12 -25.37
N ASP A 374 -6.02 21.18 -26.22
CA ASP A 374 -6.56 19.89 -25.80
C ASP A 374 -5.50 19.06 -25.07
N ALA A 375 -4.28 18.97 -25.58
CA ALA A 375 -3.20 18.22 -24.94
C ALA A 375 -2.78 18.82 -23.59
N THR A 376 -2.56 20.14 -23.53
CA THR A 376 -2.19 20.82 -22.28
C THR A 376 -3.30 20.73 -21.23
N SER A 377 -4.56 20.95 -21.62
CA SER A 377 -5.71 20.83 -20.73
C SER A 377 -5.90 19.41 -20.21
N SER A 378 -5.69 18.41 -21.07
CA SER A 378 -5.79 17.00 -20.67
C SER A 378 -4.73 16.66 -19.63
N VAL A 379 -3.45 16.99 -19.87
CA VAL A 379 -2.37 16.76 -18.89
C VAL A 379 -2.64 17.49 -17.56
N LEU A 380 -3.08 18.75 -17.60
CA LEU A 380 -3.45 19.49 -16.39
C LEU A 380 -4.60 18.82 -15.63
N SER A 381 -5.58 18.28 -16.33
CA SER A 381 -6.68 17.51 -15.74
C SER A 381 -6.16 16.26 -15.03
N VAL A 382 -5.21 15.53 -15.63
CA VAL A 382 -4.57 14.38 -14.97
C VAL A 382 -3.79 14.81 -13.72
N PHE A 383 -3.01 15.89 -13.80
CA PHE A 383 -2.28 16.37 -12.62
C PHE A 383 -3.22 16.82 -11.49
N ARG A 384 -4.38 17.40 -11.83
CA ARG A 384 -5.41 17.78 -10.86
C ARG A 384 -6.15 16.58 -10.26
N SER A 385 -6.19 15.45 -10.96
CA SER A 385 -6.88 14.24 -10.48
C SER A 385 -6.06 13.47 -9.45
N LEU A 386 -4.76 13.74 -9.31
CA LEU A 386 -3.89 13.12 -8.30
C LEU A 386 -4.52 13.19 -6.89
N ARG A 387 -4.57 12.04 -6.22
CA ARG A 387 -4.98 11.93 -4.81
C ARG A 387 -3.86 11.35 -3.95
N PHE A 388 -3.82 11.79 -2.70
CA PHE A 388 -2.79 11.43 -1.73
C PHE A 388 -3.47 10.95 -0.45
N LEU A 389 -3.02 9.81 0.07
CA LEU A 389 -3.58 9.20 1.26
C LEU A 389 -2.49 8.92 2.29
N GLN A 390 -2.67 9.46 3.49
CA GLN A 390 -1.78 9.37 4.65
C GLN A 390 -2.61 9.19 5.90
N PRO A 391 -3.23 8.01 6.08
CA PRO A 391 -4.19 7.81 7.13
C PRO A 391 -3.58 8.09 8.50
N THR A 392 -4.23 8.93 9.30
CA THR A 392 -3.87 9.15 10.71
C THR A 392 -4.99 8.63 11.59
N LEU A 393 -4.63 8.04 12.73
CA LEU A 393 -5.60 7.46 13.65
C LEU A 393 -6.69 8.46 14.03
N GLN A 394 -6.30 9.69 14.38
CA GLN A 394 -7.23 10.73 14.79
C GLN A 394 -8.24 11.10 13.70
N ALA A 395 -7.80 11.24 12.44
CA ALA A 395 -8.68 11.60 11.34
C ALA A 395 -9.67 10.48 11.00
N MET A 396 -9.20 9.23 10.94
CA MET A 396 -10.03 8.06 10.66
C MET A 396 -11.12 7.83 11.72
N GLN A 397 -10.85 8.24 12.97
CA GLN A 397 -11.80 8.08 14.08
C GLN A 397 -12.88 9.16 14.14
N ARG A 398 -12.71 10.29 13.42
CA ARG A 398 -13.62 11.43 13.52
C ARG A 398 -14.97 11.12 12.84
N PRO A 399 -16.09 11.30 13.56
CA PRO A 399 -17.42 11.35 12.95
C PRO A 399 -17.53 12.47 11.92
N SER A 400 -18.39 12.31 10.93
CA SER A 400 -18.58 13.29 9.84
C SER A 400 -20.05 13.46 9.47
N PHE A 401 -20.40 14.60 8.87
CA PHE A 401 -21.77 14.85 8.45
C PHE A 401 -22.13 14.02 7.21
N PRO A 402 -23.38 13.53 7.07
CA PRO A 402 -23.80 12.66 5.97
C PRO A 402 -23.44 13.12 4.55
N HIS A 403 -23.34 14.43 4.30
CA HIS A 403 -23.00 15.00 3.00
C HIS A 403 -21.49 14.98 2.67
N GLN A 404 -20.63 14.67 3.64
CA GLN A 404 -19.18 14.69 3.49
C GLN A 404 -18.66 13.35 2.93
N VAL A 405 -19.04 13.00 1.70
CA VAL A 405 -18.75 11.67 1.12
C VAL A 405 -17.41 11.56 0.38
N VAL A 406 -16.53 12.55 0.56
CA VAL A 406 -15.20 12.60 -0.07
C VAL A 406 -14.14 12.23 0.98
N LEU A 407 -13.37 11.17 0.71
CA LEU A 407 -12.32 10.70 1.61
C LEU A 407 -11.19 11.74 1.70
N GLY A 408 -10.93 12.22 2.92
CA GLY A 408 -9.84 13.17 3.18
C GLY A 408 -8.46 12.54 3.03
N SER A 409 -7.44 13.37 2.78
CA SER A 409 -6.06 12.88 2.60
C SER A 409 -5.49 12.20 3.84
N HIS A 410 -6.03 12.46 5.04
CA HIS A 410 -5.61 11.81 6.27
C HIS A 410 -6.55 10.68 6.72
N GLY A 411 -7.52 10.29 5.88
CA GLY A 411 -8.58 9.36 6.25
C GLY A 411 -9.80 10.04 6.90
N ASP A 412 -9.91 11.37 6.82
CA ASP A 412 -11.11 12.09 7.25
C ASP A 412 -12.34 11.60 6.49
N HIS A 413 -13.50 11.70 7.13
CA HIS A 413 -14.80 11.28 6.59
C HIS A 413 -14.93 9.77 6.31
N LEU A 414 -14.05 8.93 6.86
CA LEU A 414 -14.11 7.47 6.70
C LEU A 414 -15.52 6.91 6.97
N SER A 415 -16.17 7.36 8.04
CA SER A 415 -17.51 6.89 8.43
C SER A 415 -18.56 7.11 7.33
N THR A 416 -18.65 8.33 6.79
CA THR A 416 -19.65 8.71 5.78
C THR A 416 -19.30 8.19 4.40
N CYS A 417 -18.02 8.06 4.07
CA CYS A 417 -17.56 7.38 2.85
C CYS A 417 -17.97 5.90 2.86
N LEU A 418 -17.71 5.17 3.95
CA LEU A 418 -18.15 3.78 4.09
C LEU A 418 -19.68 3.68 4.06
N HIS A 419 -20.39 4.62 4.71
CA HIS A 419 -21.85 4.66 4.69
C HIS A 419 -22.38 4.80 3.27
N ALA A 420 -21.81 5.71 2.48
CA ALA A 420 -22.17 5.92 1.09
C ALA A 420 -21.87 4.66 0.26
N ILE A 421 -20.66 4.09 0.39
CA ILE A 421 -20.25 2.88 -0.34
C ILE A 421 -21.21 1.72 -0.06
N CYS A 422 -21.61 1.55 1.20
CA CYS A 422 -22.50 0.46 1.61
C CYS A 422 -23.98 0.70 1.26
N GLN A 423 -24.35 1.81 0.61
CA GLN A 423 -25.68 1.96 -0.01
C GLN A 423 -25.84 1.07 -1.24
N ASP A 424 -24.73 0.76 -1.90
CA ASP A 424 -24.68 -0.23 -2.97
C ASP A 424 -24.53 -1.64 -2.36
N PRO A 425 -25.46 -2.59 -2.62
CA PRO A 425 -25.41 -3.92 -2.03
C PRO A 425 -24.15 -4.72 -2.39
N GLU A 426 -23.66 -4.61 -3.63
CA GLU A 426 -22.48 -5.37 -4.08
C GLU A 426 -21.21 -4.85 -3.41
N ARG A 427 -21.07 -3.52 -3.36
CA ARG A 427 -19.94 -2.88 -2.67
C ARG A 427 -20.00 -3.09 -1.17
N ARG A 428 -21.19 -3.11 -0.57
CA ARG A 428 -21.39 -3.46 0.84
C ARG A 428 -20.86 -4.87 1.11
N ASP A 429 -21.25 -5.84 0.29
CA ASP A 429 -20.81 -7.24 0.46
C ASP A 429 -19.30 -7.38 0.27
N LEU A 430 -18.71 -6.65 -0.67
CA LEU A 430 -17.25 -6.57 -0.82
C LEU A 430 -16.59 -6.04 0.46
N VAL A 431 -17.06 -4.92 1.00
CA VAL A 431 -16.50 -4.31 2.23
C VAL A 431 -16.62 -5.28 3.41
N PHE A 432 -17.76 -5.94 3.56
CA PHE A 432 -18.04 -6.81 4.69
C PHE A 432 -17.21 -8.09 4.64
N ARG A 433 -17.13 -8.74 3.47
CA ARG A 433 -16.26 -9.91 3.28
C ARG A 433 -14.80 -9.56 3.50
N SER A 434 -14.37 -8.43 2.93
CA SER A 434 -13.01 -7.91 3.08
C SER A 434 -12.66 -7.64 4.55
N LEU A 435 -13.58 -7.06 5.33
CA LEU A 435 -13.41 -6.83 6.78
C LEU A 435 -13.35 -8.14 7.58
N ARG A 436 -14.22 -9.11 7.26
CA ARG A 436 -14.24 -10.43 7.90
C ARG A 436 -12.92 -11.17 7.66
N SER A 437 -12.47 -11.24 6.41
CA SER A 437 -11.19 -11.87 6.05
C SER A 437 -10.01 -11.13 6.69
N PHE A 438 -10.00 -9.79 6.65
CA PHE A 438 -8.93 -9.01 7.27
C PHE A 438 -8.87 -9.22 8.79
N SER A 439 -10.00 -9.44 9.46
CA SER A 439 -10.07 -9.60 10.92
C SER A 439 -10.09 -11.04 11.41
N ASP A 440 -9.85 -12.03 10.54
CA ASP A 440 -9.96 -13.47 10.86
C ASP A 440 -11.33 -13.83 11.46
N GLY A 441 -12.40 -13.22 10.94
CA GLY A 441 -13.76 -13.40 11.42
C GLY A 441 -14.05 -12.78 12.79
N LEU A 442 -13.18 -11.90 13.32
CA LEU A 442 -13.47 -11.21 14.58
C LEU A 442 -14.50 -10.09 14.40
N LEU A 443 -14.51 -9.42 13.25
CA LEU A 443 -15.38 -8.29 12.92
C LEU A 443 -16.28 -8.67 11.74
N HIS A 444 -17.60 -8.46 11.89
CA HIS A 444 -18.60 -9.03 10.98
C HIS A 444 -19.46 -8.02 10.21
N ASP A 445 -19.69 -6.84 10.77
CA ASP A 445 -20.68 -5.89 10.24
C ASP A 445 -20.32 -4.44 10.59
N LEU A 446 -20.85 -3.52 9.79
CA LEU A 446 -20.73 -2.08 9.97
C LEU A 446 -22.10 -1.45 10.24
N GLN A 447 -22.14 -0.56 11.23
CA GLN A 447 -23.30 0.26 11.57
C GLN A 447 -22.89 1.74 11.61
N TRP A 448 -23.87 2.60 11.35
CA TRP A 448 -23.71 4.04 11.42
C TRP A 448 -24.75 4.61 12.36
N LEU A 449 -24.28 5.27 13.41
CA LEU A 449 -25.14 5.89 14.41
C LEU A 449 -24.94 7.40 14.38
N PRO A 450 -26.01 8.22 14.33
CA PRO A 450 -25.88 9.65 14.48
C PRO A 450 -25.47 10.00 15.92
N ASP A 451 -24.50 10.90 16.07
CA ASP A 451 -24.20 11.55 17.35
C ASP A 451 -25.21 12.67 17.65
N ALA A 452 -25.10 13.30 18.83
CA ALA A 452 -25.97 14.39 19.24
C ALA A 452 -25.93 15.62 18.30
N THR A 453 -24.92 15.72 17.44
CA THR A 453 -24.76 16.81 16.46
C THR A 453 -25.22 16.42 15.06
N GLY A 454 -25.68 15.17 14.86
CA GLY A 454 -26.09 14.64 13.57
C GLY A 454 -24.94 14.13 12.68
N ARG A 455 -23.72 13.99 13.24
CA ARG A 455 -22.60 13.35 12.53
C ARG A 455 -22.71 11.84 12.63
N LEU A 456 -22.39 11.13 11.55
CA LEU A 456 -22.36 9.67 11.54
C LEU A 456 -21.08 9.17 12.20
N VAL A 457 -21.27 8.30 13.19
CA VAL A 457 -20.23 7.55 13.89
C VAL A 457 -20.16 6.15 13.30
N LEU A 458 -18.95 5.73 12.91
CA LEU A 458 -18.69 4.36 12.49
C LEU A 458 -18.69 3.44 13.71
N VAL A 459 -19.51 2.40 13.64
CA VAL A 459 -19.58 1.32 14.63
C VAL A 459 -19.32 -0.01 13.91
N ILE A 460 -18.39 -0.81 14.43
CA ILE A 460 -18.11 -2.15 13.93
C ILE A 460 -18.67 -3.16 14.93
N LEU A 461 -19.37 -4.18 14.43
CA LEU A 461 -19.83 -5.30 15.23
C LEU A 461 -18.77 -6.41 15.22
N ASP A 462 -18.44 -6.91 16.41
CA ASP A 462 -17.69 -8.16 16.53
C ASP A 462 -18.58 -9.38 16.26
N ARG A 463 -17.98 -10.57 16.22
CA ARG A 463 -18.70 -11.85 16.03
C ARG A 463 -19.73 -12.17 17.11
N ASN A 464 -19.63 -11.55 18.28
CA ASN A 464 -20.55 -11.73 19.40
C ASN A 464 -21.66 -10.65 19.41
N GLY A 465 -21.68 -9.75 18.42
CA GLY A 465 -22.61 -8.62 18.35
C GLY A 465 -22.22 -7.41 19.23
N MET A 466 -21.02 -7.40 19.82
CA MET A 466 -20.52 -6.25 20.56
C MET A 466 -20.25 -5.07 19.63
N LYS A 467 -20.73 -3.90 20.03
CA LYS A 467 -20.55 -2.64 19.29
C LYS A 467 -19.25 -1.97 19.68
N LEU A 468 -18.34 -1.84 18.72
CA LEU A 468 -17.09 -1.11 18.85
C LEU A 468 -17.17 0.19 18.07
N THR A 469 -16.92 1.32 18.73
CA THR A 469 -16.79 2.61 18.05
C THR A 469 -15.36 2.79 17.53
N ALA A 470 -15.16 3.67 16.55
CA ALA A 470 -13.86 4.02 15.98
C ALA A 470 -12.70 4.15 17.01
N PRO A 471 -12.85 4.83 18.16
CA PRO A 471 -11.81 4.90 19.20
C PRO A 471 -11.37 3.57 19.80
N SER A 472 -12.23 2.55 19.78
CA SER A 472 -11.98 1.22 20.34
C SER A 472 -11.48 0.21 19.31
N ILE A 473 -11.36 0.62 18.04
CA ILE A 473 -10.93 -0.24 16.93
C ILE A 473 -9.41 -0.08 16.73
N SER A 474 -8.74 -1.18 16.38
CA SER A 474 -7.30 -1.15 16.12
C SER A 474 -6.98 -0.28 14.91
N GLU A 475 -5.84 0.41 14.96
CA GLU A 475 -5.40 1.28 13.88
C GLU A 475 -5.30 0.53 12.54
N GLY A 476 -4.79 -0.71 12.54
CA GLY A 476 -4.71 -1.53 11.33
C GLY A 476 -6.05 -1.72 10.63
N VAL A 477 -7.14 -1.97 11.38
CA VAL A 477 -8.49 -2.11 10.80
C VAL A 477 -8.97 -0.80 10.17
N LEU A 478 -8.75 0.34 10.84
CA LEU A 478 -9.14 1.64 10.30
C LEU A 478 -8.33 2.03 9.06
N ARG A 479 -7.02 1.76 9.05
CA ARG A 479 -6.15 1.98 7.88
C ARG A 479 -6.58 1.10 6.71
N PHE A 480 -6.88 -0.16 6.98
CA PHE A 480 -7.40 -1.10 5.99
C PHE A 480 -8.70 -0.58 5.35
N LEU A 481 -9.70 -0.22 6.17
CA LEU A 481 -10.96 0.31 5.68
C LEU A 481 -10.77 1.62 4.91
N THR A 482 -9.83 2.46 5.33
CA THR A 482 -9.50 3.71 4.63
C THR A 482 -8.88 3.46 3.25
N MET A 483 -7.96 2.50 3.15
CA MET A 483 -7.37 2.09 1.87
C MET A 483 -8.40 1.42 0.96
N LEU A 484 -9.30 0.61 1.54
CA LEU A 484 -10.41 0.01 0.81
C LEU A 484 -11.39 1.07 0.29
N CYS A 485 -11.73 2.07 1.10
CA CYS A 485 -12.54 3.22 0.66
C CYS A 485 -11.92 3.96 -0.53
N ALA A 486 -10.59 4.12 -0.55
CA ALA A 486 -9.90 4.81 -1.63
C ALA A 486 -10.04 4.07 -2.97
N VAL A 487 -10.14 2.74 -2.95
CA VAL A 487 -10.30 1.94 -4.17
C VAL A 487 -11.74 1.55 -4.50
N VAL A 488 -12.67 1.50 -3.53
CA VAL A 488 -14.09 1.14 -3.75
C VAL A 488 -15.00 2.38 -3.87
N GLY A 489 -14.51 3.56 -3.48
CA GLY A 489 -15.28 4.81 -3.45
C GLY A 489 -15.87 5.27 -4.79
N PHE A 490 -16.87 6.16 -4.73
CA PHE A 490 -17.56 6.72 -5.91
C PHE A 490 -16.78 7.85 -6.59
N ASP A 491 -16.05 8.65 -5.81
CA ASP A 491 -15.00 9.50 -6.37
C ASP A 491 -13.94 8.55 -6.90
N ASN A 492 -13.91 8.34 -8.21
CA ASN A 492 -13.08 7.34 -8.87
C ASN A 492 -11.84 8.00 -9.50
N PRO A 493 -10.89 8.57 -8.71
CA PRO A 493 -9.69 9.17 -9.28
C PRO A 493 -8.85 8.07 -9.91
N SER A 494 -8.27 8.37 -11.07
CA SER A 494 -7.44 7.40 -11.79
C SER A 494 -6.11 7.12 -11.10
N PHE A 495 -5.69 7.92 -10.10
CA PHE A 495 -4.42 7.76 -9.41
C PHE A 495 -4.46 8.13 -7.92
N TRP A 496 -3.96 7.20 -7.09
CA TRP A 496 -3.74 7.39 -5.67
C TRP A 496 -2.28 7.14 -5.30
N PHE A 497 -1.71 8.04 -4.50
CA PHE A 497 -0.44 7.82 -3.82
C PHE A 497 -0.70 7.60 -2.32
N VAL A 498 -0.40 6.41 -1.80
CA VAL A 498 -0.60 6.05 -0.39
C VAL A 498 0.75 5.92 0.30
N ASP A 499 0.94 6.69 1.37
CA ASP A 499 2.20 6.71 2.10
C ASP A 499 2.16 5.79 3.33
N ASN A 500 3.28 5.11 3.59
CA ASN A 500 3.48 4.16 4.69
C ASN A 500 2.36 3.11 4.73
N ALA A 501 2.09 2.46 3.60
CA ALA A 501 1.03 1.48 3.45
C ALA A 501 1.18 0.29 4.42
N ASP A 502 2.40 -0.02 4.88
CA ASP A 502 2.71 -1.11 5.82
C ASP A 502 2.37 -0.81 7.30
N MET A 503 2.21 0.47 7.66
CA MET A 503 2.09 0.85 9.06
C MET A 503 0.85 0.22 9.73
N GLY A 504 1.04 -0.37 10.91
CA GLY A 504 -0.06 -1.02 11.65
C GLY A 504 -0.47 -2.40 11.13
N PHE A 505 0.21 -2.95 10.11
CA PHE A 505 -0.02 -4.31 9.63
C PHE A 505 1.13 -5.24 10.00
N CYS A 506 0.80 -6.47 10.39
CA CYS A 506 1.78 -7.57 10.37
C CYS A 506 1.96 -8.09 8.94
N PRO A 507 3.06 -8.82 8.63
CA PRO A 507 3.35 -9.24 7.26
C PRO A 507 2.21 -10.02 6.57
N SER A 508 1.54 -10.94 7.26
CA SER A 508 0.42 -11.70 6.68
C SER A 508 -0.77 -10.80 6.31
N LYS A 509 -1.11 -9.81 7.15
CA LYS A 509 -2.17 -8.85 6.86
C LYS A 509 -1.79 -7.90 5.73
N LEU A 510 -0.53 -7.47 5.67
CA LEU A 510 -0.05 -6.65 4.55
C LEU A 510 -0.17 -7.41 3.22
N SER A 511 0.18 -8.70 3.19
CA SER A 511 -0.01 -9.57 2.01
C SER A 511 -1.45 -9.54 1.51
N PHE A 512 -2.40 -9.77 2.42
CA PHE A 512 -3.82 -9.74 2.11
C PHE A 512 -4.28 -8.39 1.56
N VAL A 513 -3.84 -7.29 2.18
CA VAL A 513 -4.18 -5.93 1.74
C VAL A 513 -3.65 -5.66 0.34
N LEU A 514 -2.41 -6.04 0.05
CA LEU A 514 -1.82 -5.85 -1.27
C LEU A 514 -2.54 -6.68 -2.35
N ASP A 515 -2.87 -7.94 -2.06
CA ASP A 515 -3.63 -8.81 -2.97
C ASP A 515 -5.02 -8.22 -3.29
N LEU A 516 -5.71 -7.73 -2.25
CA LEU A 516 -7.02 -7.11 -2.39
C LEU A 516 -6.93 -5.85 -3.25
N LEU A 517 -6.01 -4.95 -2.94
CA LEU A 517 -5.83 -3.70 -3.69
C LEU A 517 -5.45 -3.94 -5.14
N GLN A 518 -4.55 -4.88 -5.41
CA GLN A 518 -4.17 -5.27 -6.78
C GLN A 518 -5.42 -5.64 -7.58
N ARG A 519 -6.26 -6.52 -7.04
CA ARG A 519 -7.49 -6.98 -7.72
C ARG A 519 -8.45 -5.82 -7.99
N GLN A 520 -8.60 -4.91 -7.03
CA GLN A 520 -9.44 -3.71 -7.19
C GLN A 520 -8.89 -2.71 -8.23
N CYS A 521 -7.60 -2.79 -8.56
CA CYS A 521 -6.95 -1.97 -9.60
C CYS A 521 -6.86 -2.68 -10.96
N SER A 522 -6.93 -4.03 -11.01
CA SER A 522 -6.78 -4.82 -12.25
C SER A 522 -7.83 -4.52 -13.34
N GLY A 523 -8.97 -3.92 -13.01
CA GLY A 523 -9.95 -3.42 -13.98
C GLY A 523 -9.45 -2.23 -14.85
N GLY A 524 -8.22 -1.75 -14.64
CA GLY A 524 -7.53 -0.84 -15.56
C GLY A 524 -7.88 0.64 -15.43
N HIS A 525 -8.85 1.00 -14.57
CA HIS A 525 -9.29 2.37 -14.38
C HIS A 525 -8.52 3.15 -13.30
N ARG A 526 -7.79 2.44 -12.42
CA ARG A 526 -7.14 3.00 -11.22
C ARG A 526 -5.67 2.58 -11.14
N GLN A 527 -4.83 3.52 -10.76
CA GLN A 527 -3.43 3.30 -10.43
C GLN A 527 -3.16 3.65 -8.97
N LEU A 528 -2.46 2.76 -8.28
CA LEU A 528 -2.14 2.90 -6.88
C LEU A 528 -0.63 2.82 -6.68
N VAL A 529 -0.03 3.87 -6.14
CA VAL A 529 1.38 3.89 -5.75
C VAL A 529 1.47 3.84 -4.23
N LEU A 530 2.06 2.77 -3.71
CA LEU A 530 2.20 2.51 -2.28
C LEU A 530 3.66 2.69 -1.86
N THR A 531 3.91 3.33 -0.74
CA THR A 531 5.23 3.33 -0.11
C THR A 531 5.27 2.38 1.07
N VAL A 532 6.36 1.61 1.22
CA VAL A 532 6.55 0.65 2.31
C VAL A 532 7.93 0.79 2.94
N ARG A 533 8.01 0.65 4.27
CA ARG A 533 9.25 0.82 5.05
C ARG A 533 10.13 -0.43 5.14
N ASP A 534 9.53 -1.61 5.21
CA ASP A 534 10.25 -2.87 5.43
C ASP A 534 10.55 -3.56 4.10
N GLU A 535 11.80 -3.48 3.65
CA GLU A 535 12.26 -4.13 2.41
C GLU A 535 12.18 -5.66 2.46
N ASN A 536 12.43 -6.26 3.63
CA ASN A 536 12.44 -7.71 3.81
C ASN A 536 11.03 -8.28 3.79
N ALA A 537 10.09 -7.56 4.40
CA ALA A 537 8.68 -7.88 4.29
C ALA A 537 8.24 -7.83 2.83
N VAL A 538 8.65 -6.79 2.09
CA VAL A 538 8.33 -6.70 0.67
C VAL A 538 8.93 -7.86 -0.10
N GLU A 539 10.22 -8.16 -0.02
CA GLU A 539 10.87 -9.25 -0.75
C GLU A 539 10.23 -10.63 -0.50
N THR A 540 9.80 -10.89 0.74
CA THR A 540 9.10 -12.13 1.12
C THR A 540 7.64 -12.17 0.62
N LEU A 541 6.95 -11.03 0.64
CA LEU A 541 5.60 -10.90 0.10
C LEU A 541 5.61 -11.07 -1.42
N VAL A 542 6.68 -10.56 -2.02
CA VAL A 542 6.96 -10.48 -3.44
C VAL A 542 7.31 -11.84 -4.04
N SER A 543 8.10 -12.66 -3.33
CA SER A 543 8.49 -13.98 -3.84
C SER A 543 7.26 -14.86 -4.11
N GLY A 544 6.95 -15.10 -5.39
CA GLY A 544 5.91 -16.04 -5.82
C GLY A 544 4.60 -15.43 -6.33
N LYS A 545 4.44 -14.10 -6.37
CA LYS A 545 3.21 -13.46 -6.84
C LYS A 545 3.45 -12.53 -8.03
N GLU A 546 2.63 -12.65 -9.09
CA GLU A 546 2.80 -11.98 -10.39
C GLU A 546 2.67 -10.44 -10.36
N TYR A 547 2.21 -9.83 -9.27
CA TYR A 547 2.00 -8.38 -9.11
C TYR A 547 3.29 -7.54 -9.10
N LEU A 548 4.43 -8.17 -9.34
CA LEU A 548 5.78 -7.60 -9.26
C LEU A 548 6.36 -7.02 -10.53
N SER A 549 5.53 -6.85 -11.55
CA SER A 549 5.99 -6.09 -12.70
C SER A 549 6.34 -4.64 -12.32
N SER A 550 5.99 -4.13 -11.13
CA SER A 550 6.32 -2.76 -10.72
C SER A 550 6.56 -2.57 -9.21
N ALA A 551 7.34 -3.43 -8.55
CA ALA A 551 7.93 -3.09 -7.25
C ALA A 551 9.37 -2.62 -7.37
N TYR A 552 9.70 -1.57 -6.63
CA TYR A 552 10.99 -0.91 -6.67
C TYR A 552 11.62 -0.86 -5.27
N ARG A 553 12.88 -1.29 -5.19
CA ARG A 553 13.75 -1.11 -4.03
C ARG A 553 14.38 0.28 -4.10
N LEU A 554 14.20 1.05 -3.03
CA LEU A 554 14.75 2.38 -2.83
C LEU A 554 15.87 2.30 -1.81
N PHE A 555 17.09 2.58 -2.24
CA PHE A 555 18.27 2.49 -1.37
C PHE A 555 18.38 3.67 -0.40
N ALA A 556 19.03 3.42 0.73
CA ALA A 556 19.38 4.46 1.69
C ALA A 556 20.09 5.64 1.01
N HIS A 557 19.74 6.85 1.45
CA HIS A 557 20.27 8.13 1.00
C HIS A 557 19.89 8.58 -0.44
N GLY A 558 19.16 7.79 -1.24
CA GLY A 558 18.64 8.21 -2.55
C GLY A 558 19.71 8.45 -3.64
N TRP A 559 20.91 7.85 -3.49
CA TRP A 559 22.04 8.01 -4.42
C TRP A 559 21.97 7.02 -5.59
N ARG A 560 21.31 5.87 -5.38
CA ARG A 560 21.12 4.83 -6.38
C ARG A 560 19.72 4.93 -6.97
N SER A 561 19.63 4.73 -8.29
CA SER A 561 18.34 4.63 -8.96
C SER A 561 17.54 3.45 -8.38
N PRO A 562 16.21 3.57 -8.31
CA PRO A 562 15.35 2.48 -7.86
C PRO A 562 15.60 1.21 -8.67
N GLU A 563 15.76 0.08 -7.98
CA GLU A 563 15.95 -1.23 -8.64
C GLU A 563 14.62 -1.98 -8.66
N ARG A 564 14.23 -2.49 -9.83
CA ARG A 564 13.02 -3.30 -9.96
C ARG A 564 13.25 -4.67 -9.31
N MET A 565 12.42 -5.00 -8.33
CA MET A 565 12.50 -6.29 -7.63
C MET A 565 11.99 -7.43 -8.54
N GLY A 566 12.66 -8.58 -8.52
CA GLY A 566 12.24 -9.78 -9.27
C GLY A 566 12.65 -9.83 -10.75
N ALA A 567 13.38 -8.83 -11.26
CA ALA A 567 14.04 -8.96 -12.55
C ALA A 567 15.21 -9.95 -12.40
N ARG A 568 15.13 -11.13 -13.05
CA ARG A 568 16.34 -11.90 -13.35
C ARG A 568 17.28 -10.95 -14.08
N GLU A 569 18.52 -10.81 -13.60
CA GLU A 569 19.57 -10.05 -14.29
C GLU A 569 19.57 -10.47 -15.74
N HIS A 570 19.01 -9.66 -16.65
CA HIS A 570 19.22 -9.66 -18.09
C HIS A 570 18.33 -8.55 -18.65
N THR A 571 18.90 -7.34 -18.69
CA THR A 571 18.77 -6.27 -19.69
C THR A 571 18.98 -4.94 -18.95
N PRO A 572 20.06 -4.18 -19.23
CA PRO A 572 20.25 -2.88 -18.61
C PRO A 572 19.11 -1.94 -19.05
N PRO A 573 18.62 -1.03 -18.19
CA PRO A 573 17.67 0.00 -18.61
C PRO A 573 18.28 0.79 -19.78
N ALA A 574 17.44 1.15 -20.76
CA ALA A 574 17.84 1.99 -21.88
C ALA A 574 18.55 3.24 -21.33
N ARG A 575 19.80 3.45 -21.77
CA ARG A 575 20.60 4.62 -21.38
C ARG A 575 19.76 5.88 -21.62
N PRO A 576 19.60 6.78 -20.63
CA PRO A 576 19.07 8.10 -20.92
C PRO A 576 19.98 8.76 -21.98
N LEU A 577 19.36 9.38 -22.97
CA LEU A 577 20.06 10.16 -24.00
C LEU A 577 20.94 11.20 -23.29
N ARG A 578 22.25 10.98 -23.30
CA ARG A 578 23.24 11.96 -22.83
C ARG A 578 23.14 13.18 -23.75
N HIS A 579 22.54 14.27 -23.26
CA HIS A 579 22.86 15.60 -23.76
C HIS A 579 24.13 16.08 -23.01
N PRO A 580 25.11 16.66 -23.71
CA PRO A 580 26.38 17.06 -23.10
C PRO A 580 26.15 18.35 -22.31
N LEU A 581 25.91 18.23 -21.02
CA LEU A 581 26.23 19.30 -20.08
C LEU A 581 27.67 19.06 -19.65
N ARG A 582 28.51 20.10 -19.81
CA ARG A 582 29.92 20.09 -19.44
C ARG A 582 30.05 19.76 -17.95
N ASP A 583 30.75 18.69 -17.65
CA ASP A 583 31.36 18.49 -16.34
C ASP A 583 32.45 19.57 -16.18
N GLU A 584 32.18 20.60 -15.38
CA GLU A 584 33.26 21.35 -14.73
C GLU A 584 33.46 20.72 -13.35
N ASP A 585 34.68 20.24 -13.13
CA ASP A 585 35.15 19.64 -11.88
C ASP A 585 34.85 20.57 -10.69
N ASP A 586 34.09 20.10 -9.71
CA ASP A 586 33.83 20.79 -8.44
C ASP A 586 35.04 20.56 -7.50
N PRO A 587 35.80 21.61 -7.12
CA PRO A 587 36.99 21.47 -6.29
C PRO A 587 36.69 21.26 -4.79
N ASN A 588 35.43 21.15 -4.36
CA ASN A 588 35.08 20.95 -2.95
C ASN A 588 34.89 19.48 -2.52
N GLU A 589 35.22 18.49 -3.36
CA GLU A 589 35.25 17.07 -2.98
C GLU A 589 36.47 16.69 -2.11
N ARG A 590 36.68 17.38 -0.99
CA ARG A 590 37.37 16.80 0.17
C ARG A 590 36.88 17.49 1.42
N LEU A 591 36.17 16.76 2.28
CA LEU A 591 36.47 16.65 3.71
C LEU A 591 35.62 15.49 4.32
N PRO A 592 36.13 14.84 5.38
CA PRO A 592 35.71 13.50 5.81
C PRO A 592 34.65 13.49 6.92
N PHE A 593 34.07 12.29 7.08
CA PHE A 593 33.18 11.75 8.11
C PHE A 593 31.68 11.73 7.81
#